data_AF-A0A088CFG0-F1
#
_entry.id   AF-A0A088CFG0-F1
#
_cell.length_a   1.000
_cell.length_b   1.000
_cell.length_c   1.000
_cell.angle_alpha   90.00
_cell.angle_beta   90.00
_cell.angle_gamma   90.00
#
_symmetry.space_group_name_H-M   'P 1'
#
loop_
_entity.id
_entity.type
_entity.pdbx_description
1 polymer ?
#
loop_
_entity_poly.entity_id
_entity_poly.type
_entity_poly.pdbx_seq_one_letter_code
_entity_poly.pdbx_strand_id
1 'polypeptide(L)'
;KDVVSVAHYILVVEKETVFQRLANDKFCERNRCIVITGRGYPDIPTRRFLRYLVEQLHLPAYCLVDSDPYGFDILATYKFGSM
;
A
#
# COMPACT_ATOMS: atom_id res chain seq x y z
N LYS A 1 -0.94 11.38 -19.14
CA LYS A 1 -1.92 10.29 -19.29
C LYS A 1 -2.68 10.23 -17.98
N ASP A 2 -3.97 10.49 -18.00
CA ASP A 2 -4.78 10.52 -16.79
C ASP A 2 -4.88 9.11 -16.19
N VAL A 3 -4.56 8.99 -14.90
CA VAL A 3 -4.69 7.71 -14.17
C VAL A 3 -6.13 7.63 -13.69
N VAL A 4 -6.88 6.66 -14.21
CA VAL A 4 -8.29 6.45 -13.85
C VAL A 4 -8.41 5.12 -13.12
N SER A 5 -9.08 5.11 -11.98
CA SER A 5 -9.33 3.91 -11.18
C SER A 5 -10.74 3.95 -10.59
N VAL A 6 -11.36 2.76 -10.46
CA VAL A 6 -12.65 2.56 -9.76
C VAL A 6 -12.46 2.23 -8.28
N ALA A 7 -11.22 2.27 -7.79
CA ALA A 7 -10.91 1.92 -6.41
C ALA A 7 -11.37 3.00 -5.42
N HIS A 8 -11.78 2.58 -4.22
CA HIS A 8 -12.19 3.46 -3.13
C HIS A 8 -11.05 3.79 -2.17
N TYR A 9 -10.03 2.93 -2.09
CA TYR A 9 -8.87 3.11 -1.22
C TYR A 9 -7.66 2.32 -1.72
N ILE A 10 -6.50 2.66 -1.17
CA ILE A 10 -5.24 1.94 -1.38
C ILE A 10 -4.89 1.21 -0.08
N LEU A 11 -4.53 -0.07 -0.18
CA LEU A 11 -4.10 -0.91 0.93
C LEU A 11 -2.63 -1.30 0.72
N VAL A 12 -1.77 -0.81 1.59
CA VAL A 12 -0.35 -1.16 1.63
C VAL A 12 -0.18 -2.33 2.58
N VAL A 13 0.45 -3.41 2.12
CA VAL A 13 0.64 -4.65 2.87
C VAL A 13 2.13 -4.92 3.00
N GLU A 14 2.61 -5.01 4.23
CA GLU A 14 4.02 -5.27 4.53
C GLU A 14 4.49 -6.62 3.95
N LYS A 15 3.81 -7.70 4.34
CA LYS A 15 4.26 -9.08 4.13
C LYS A 15 3.75 -9.66 2.81
N GLU A 16 4.66 -10.21 2.01
CA GLU A 16 4.35 -10.78 0.69
C GLU A 16 3.32 -11.93 0.77
N THR A 17 3.41 -12.77 1.80
CA THR A 17 2.46 -13.89 1.96
C THR A 17 1.03 -13.40 2.15
N VAL A 18 0.83 -12.27 2.85
CA VAL A 18 -0.48 -11.64 3.03
C VAL A 18 -0.96 -11.03 1.72
N PHE A 19 -0.08 -10.38 0.97
CA PHE A 19 -0.38 -9.87 -0.37
C PHE A 19 -0.86 -10.98 -1.31
N GLN A 20 -0.13 -12.10 -1.38
CA GLN A 20 -0.49 -13.25 -2.22
C GLN A 20 -1.83 -13.84 -1.81
N ARG A 21 -2.11 -13.94 -0.51
CA ARG A 21 -3.40 -14.42 -0.01
C ARG A 21 -4.56 -13.49 -0.43
N LEU A 22 -4.40 -12.18 -0.29
CA LEU A 22 -5.40 -11.21 -0.73
C LEU A 22 -5.64 -11.24 -2.25
N ALA A 23 -4.58 -11.46 -3.02
CA ALA A 23 -4.67 -11.62 -4.47
C ALA A 23 -5.46 -12.90 -4.85
N ASN A 24 -5.16 -14.03 -4.19
CA ASN A 24 -5.88 -15.30 -4.40
C ASN A 24 -7.36 -15.19 -4.02
N ASP A 25 -7.69 -14.45 -2.96
CA ASP A 25 -9.07 -14.22 -2.52
C ASP A 25 -9.82 -13.19 -3.40
N LYS A 26 -9.16 -12.63 -4.43
CA LYS A 26 -9.68 -11.55 -5.29
C LYS A 26 -10.17 -10.36 -4.48
N PHE A 27 -9.46 -10.03 -3.39
CA PHE A 27 -9.84 -8.98 -2.46
C PHE A 27 -9.98 -7.61 -3.15
N CYS A 28 -9.09 -7.33 -4.12
CA CYS A 28 -9.11 -6.10 -4.92
C CYS A 28 -10.43 -5.92 -5.69
N GLU A 29 -10.96 -7.00 -6.28
CA GLU A 29 -12.21 -6.97 -7.05
C GLU A 29 -13.42 -6.79 -6.12
N ARG A 30 -13.43 -7.51 -4.99
CA ARG A 30 -14.54 -7.52 -4.03
C ARG A 30 -14.69 -6.19 -3.30
N ASN A 31 -13.58 -5.58 -2.88
CA ASN A 31 -13.60 -4.36 -2.08
C ASN A 31 -13.28 -3.09 -2.89
N ARG A 32 -13.05 -3.24 -4.22
CA ARG A 32 -12.61 -2.17 -5.12
C ARG A 32 -11.45 -1.39 -4.51
N CYS A 33 -10.32 -2.05 -4.30
CA CYS A 33 -9.14 -1.44 -3.71
C CYS A 33 -7.88 -1.75 -4.50
N ILE A 34 -6.90 -0.87 -4.42
CA ILE A 34 -5.56 -1.11 -4.94
C ILE A 34 -4.73 -1.70 -3.80
N VAL A 35 -4.17 -2.88 -3.99
CA VAL A 35 -3.26 -3.49 -3.00
C VAL A 35 -1.82 -3.34 -3.47
N ILE A 36 -0.94 -2.83 -2.60
CA ILE A 36 0.49 -2.62 -2.87
C ILE A 36 1.28 -3.35 -1.79
N THR A 37 2.42 -3.94 -2.14
CA THR A 37 3.33 -4.51 -1.15
C THR A 37 4.75 -3.97 -1.30
N GLY A 38 5.40 -3.72 -0.16
CA GLY A 38 6.82 -3.38 -0.08
C GLY A 38 7.73 -4.59 0.14
N ARG A 39 7.17 -5.79 0.40
CA ARG A 39 7.92 -7.00 0.81
C ARG A 39 8.81 -6.75 2.03
N GLY A 40 8.26 -6.12 3.06
CA GLY A 40 8.98 -5.62 4.23
C GLY A 40 9.20 -4.10 4.16
N TYR A 41 10.44 -3.66 4.32
CA TYR A 41 10.80 -2.24 4.29
C TYR A 41 10.55 -1.62 2.91
N PRO A 42 9.92 -0.43 2.85
CA PRO A 42 9.47 0.12 1.58
C PRO A 42 10.60 0.79 0.79
N ASP A 43 10.86 0.26 -0.41
CA ASP A 43 11.83 0.86 -1.33
C ASP A 43 11.43 2.26 -1.79
N ILE A 44 12.41 3.07 -2.22
CA ILE A 44 12.18 4.41 -2.77
C ILE A 44 11.16 4.40 -3.94
N PRO A 45 11.24 3.48 -4.93
CA PRO A 45 10.27 3.44 -6.03
C PRO A 45 8.85 3.14 -5.55
N THR A 46 8.68 2.20 -4.61
CA THR A 46 7.38 1.85 -4.02
C THR A 46 6.75 3.04 -3.31
N ARG A 47 7.55 3.80 -2.56
CA ARG A 47 7.10 5.04 -1.90
C ARG A 47 6.69 6.12 -2.90
N ARG A 48 7.50 6.34 -3.95
CA ARG A 48 7.17 7.28 -5.03
C ARG A 48 5.90 6.87 -5.78
N PHE A 49 5.72 5.58 -6.04
CA PHE A 49 4.54 5.05 -6.71
C PHE A 49 3.27 5.24 -5.87
N LEU A 50 3.34 4.92 -4.56
CA LEU A 50 2.22 5.17 -3.65
C LEU A 50 1.85 6.66 -3.61
N ARG A 51 2.84 7.54 -3.47
CA ARG A 51 2.63 8.99 -3.48
C ARG A 51 1.98 9.45 -4.78
N TYR A 52 2.48 8.99 -5.92
CA TYR A 52 1.91 9.29 -7.23
C TYR A 52 0.44 8.85 -7.31
N LEU A 53 0.10 7.64 -6.86
CA LEU A 53 -1.28 7.16 -6.85
C LEU A 53 -2.20 7.99 -5.95
N VAL A 54 -1.73 8.37 -4.76
CA VAL A 54 -2.50 9.23 -3.85
C VAL A 54 -2.72 10.62 -4.45
N GLU A 55 -1.69 11.20 -5.07
CA GLU A 55 -1.78 12.54 -5.72
C GLU A 55 -2.68 12.52 -6.97
N GLN A 56 -2.72 11.43 -7.73
CA GLN A 56 -3.55 11.34 -8.94
C GLN A 56 -5.00 10.94 -8.61
N LEU A 57 -5.19 9.93 -7.75
CA LEU A 57 -6.49 9.35 -7.49
C LEU A 57 -7.21 9.99 -6.28
N HIS A 58 -6.50 10.74 -5.44
CA HIS A 58 -7.02 11.36 -4.22
C HIS A 58 -7.70 10.35 -3.26
N LEU A 59 -7.23 9.10 -3.27
CA LEU A 59 -7.77 8.02 -2.46
C LEU A 59 -7.07 7.92 -1.10
N PRO A 60 -7.78 7.54 -0.03
CA PRO A 60 -7.16 7.23 1.24
C PRO A 60 -6.26 5.99 1.12
N ALA A 61 -5.07 6.07 1.73
CA ALA A 61 -4.12 4.96 1.83
C ALA A 61 -4.11 4.42 3.26
N TYR A 62 -4.27 3.10 3.39
CA TYR A 62 -4.21 2.36 4.64
C TYR A 62 -3.01 1.41 4.62
N CYS A 63 -2.39 1.17 5.77
CA CYS A 63 -1.25 0.28 5.89
C CYS A 63 -1.57 -0.88 6.84
N LEU A 64 -1.28 -2.10 6.40
CA LEU A 64 -1.41 -3.33 7.16
C LEU A 64 0.01 -3.85 7.44
N VAL A 65 0.42 -3.71 8.69
CA VAL A 65 1.77 -4.04 9.21
C VAL A 65 1.63 -4.94 10.44
N ASP A 66 2.69 -5.67 10.76
CA ASP A 66 2.74 -6.45 11.99
C ASP A 66 2.75 -5.51 13.24
N SER A 67 2.18 -5.97 14.36
CA SER A 67 2.03 -5.18 15.58
C SER A 67 3.32 -5.18 16.43
N ASP A 68 4.43 -4.79 15.82
CA ASP A 68 5.75 -4.73 16.43
C ASP A 68 6.48 -3.40 16.08
N PRO A 69 7.60 -3.09 16.75
CA PRO A 69 8.33 -1.85 16.48
C PRO A 69 8.77 -1.67 15.01
N TYR A 70 9.04 -2.76 14.29
CA TYR A 70 9.41 -2.69 12.86
C TYR A 70 8.21 -2.33 12.00
N GLY A 71 7.03 -2.89 12.28
CA GLY A 71 5.78 -2.52 11.61
C GLY A 71 5.45 -1.04 11.79
N PHE A 72 5.65 -0.48 12.98
CA PHE A 72 5.50 0.95 13.23
C PHE A 72 6.52 1.80 12.45
N ASP A 73 7.77 1.35 12.35
CA ASP A 73 8.82 2.03 11.57
C ASP A 73 8.50 2.04 10.07
N ILE A 74 7.96 0.94 9.55
CA ILE A 74 7.48 0.84 8.16
C ILE A 74 6.33 1.83 7.92
N LEU A 75 5.34 1.88 8.83
CA LEU A 75 4.24 2.84 8.77
C LEU A 75 4.75 4.29 8.79
N ALA A 76 5.68 4.59 9.70
CA ALA A 76 6.30 5.91 9.79
C ALA A 76 7.05 6.26 8.51
N THR A 77 7.76 5.31 7.90
CA THR A 77 8.49 5.49 6.65
C THR A 77 7.56 5.81 5.48
N TYR A 78 6.38 5.20 5.42
CA TYR A 78 5.37 5.53 4.40
C TYR A 78 4.73 6.90 4.62
N LYS A 79 4.51 7.30 5.88
CA LYS A 79 3.80 8.54 6.23
C LYS A 79 4.70 9.78 6.23
N PHE A 80 5.87 9.68 6.82
CA PHE A 80 6.79 10.79 7.07
C PHE A 80 8.05 10.74 6.21
N GLY A 81 8.30 9.62 5.52
CA GLY A 81 9.56 9.35 4.84
C GLY A 81 10.57 8.66 5.76
N SER A 82 11.70 8.28 5.18
CA SER A 82 12.85 7.80 5.94
C SER A 82 13.70 8.98 6.39
N MET A 83 14.34 8.88 7.55
CA MET A 83 15.40 9.81 7.97
C MET A 83 16.57 9.78 6.98
#